data_AF-A0AA49GRW8-F1
#
_entry.id   AF-A0AA49GRW8-F1
#
_cell.length_a   1.000
_cell.length_b   1.000
_cell.length_c   1.000
_cell.angle_alpha   90.00
_cell.angle_beta   90.00
_cell.angle_gamma   90.00
#
_symmetry.space_group_name_H-M   'P 1'
#
loop_
_entity.id
_entity.type
_entity.pdbx_description
1 polymer ?
#
loop_
_entity_poly.entity_id
_entity_poly.type
_entity_poly.pdbx_seq_one_letter_code
_entity_poly.pdbx_strand_id
1 'polypeptide(L)'
;MKPLFFSAIFVLGFITSSFAQVSLGAHVAPAFPLGTFGNTAQTGFGFDVEARYSSSSVPTMVSASIGLHSFALMSGGMNSGLNYNITPITFSLLYLLSEEAIQPYLGLGVGINRIAYEAGGFNVSDSHFGVAPTFGIQYASSEQIRFDANIKYQLIFANENGSNQRSIDYNVIYVPFNLGVFYSFGQ
;
A
#
# COMPACT_ATOMS: atom_id res chain seq x y z
N MET A 1 -27.18 1.11 -19.92
CA MET A 1 -26.64 1.41 -18.56
C MET A 1 -27.14 0.41 -17.51
N LYS A 2 -26.98 -0.90 -17.74
CA LYS A 2 -27.49 -1.97 -16.84
C LYS A 2 -26.44 -2.92 -16.21
N PRO A 3 -25.12 -2.87 -16.47
CA PRO A 3 -24.18 -3.75 -15.75
C PRO A 3 -23.76 -3.20 -14.36
N LEU A 4 -23.90 -1.90 -14.11
CA LEU A 4 -23.46 -1.28 -12.84
C LEU A 4 -24.29 -1.71 -11.62
N PHE A 5 -25.58 -2.00 -11.82
CA PHE A 5 -26.46 -2.41 -10.72
C PHE A 5 -26.16 -3.84 -10.25
N PHE A 6 -25.76 -4.74 -11.17
CA PHE A 6 -25.38 -6.11 -10.84
C PHE A 6 -24.01 -6.19 -10.15
N SER A 7 -23.03 -5.35 -10.53
CA SER A 7 -21.75 -5.26 -9.80
C SER A 7 -21.93 -4.67 -8.40
N ALA A 8 -22.80 -3.68 -8.21
CA ALA A 8 -23.10 -3.14 -6.88
C ALA A 8 -23.77 -4.19 -5.97
N ILE A 9 -24.68 -5.00 -6.52
CA ILE A 9 -25.33 -6.10 -5.79
C ILE A 9 -24.35 -7.25 -5.49
N PHE A 10 -23.39 -7.54 -6.37
CA PHE A 10 -22.37 -8.56 -6.11
C PHE A 10 -21.38 -8.14 -5.01
N VAL A 11 -21.06 -6.84 -4.91
CA VAL A 11 -20.25 -6.28 -3.81
C VAL A 11 -21.05 -6.20 -2.50
N LEU A 12 -22.36 -5.93 -2.56
CA LEU A 12 -23.23 -5.89 -1.39
C LEU A 12 -23.67 -7.30 -0.90
N GLY A 13 -23.64 -8.31 -1.77
CA GLY A 13 -24.07 -9.68 -1.47
C GLY A 13 -23.10 -10.49 -0.62
N PHE A 14 -21.85 -10.05 -0.45
CA PHE A 14 -20.88 -10.69 0.45
C PHE A 14 -21.00 -10.24 1.92
N ILE A 15 -21.91 -9.33 2.24
CA ILE A 15 -21.95 -8.67 3.57
C ILE A 15 -22.86 -9.42 4.57
N THR A 16 -23.64 -10.41 4.14
CA THR A 16 -24.58 -11.08 5.04
C THR A 16 -24.31 -12.57 5.14
N SER A 17 -23.40 -12.95 6.05
CA SER A 17 -23.43 -14.16 6.91
C SER A 17 -22.04 -14.74 7.18
N SER A 18 -21.32 -14.17 8.15
CA SER A 18 -20.41 -14.89 9.06
C SER A 18 -19.80 -13.86 10.04
N PHE A 19 -19.34 -14.32 11.20
CA PHE A 19 -18.71 -13.56 12.30
C PHE A 19 -17.38 -12.90 11.91
N ALA A 20 -17.38 -12.07 10.87
CA ALA A 20 -16.20 -11.52 10.26
C ALA A 20 -16.14 -10.00 10.42
N GLN A 21 -15.03 -9.54 11.00
CA GLN A 21 -14.84 -8.13 11.34
C GLN A 21 -14.12 -7.44 10.18
N VAL A 22 -14.85 -6.59 9.47
CA VAL A 22 -14.28 -5.69 8.46
C VAL A 22 -13.77 -4.47 9.19
N SER A 23 -12.54 -4.04 8.90
CA SER A 23 -11.96 -2.81 9.42
C SER A 23 -11.51 -1.92 8.29
N LEU A 24 -11.72 -0.62 8.42
CA LEU A 24 -11.20 0.38 7.50
C LEU A 24 -10.20 1.27 8.25
N GLY A 25 -9.06 1.53 7.65
CA GLY A 25 -8.04 2.37 8.25
C GLY A 25 -7.32 3.24 7.24
N ALA A 26 -6.58 4.19 7.78
CA ALA A 26 -5.75 5.08 7.01
C ALA A 26 -4.39 5.24 7.69
N HIS A 27 -3.34 5.43 6.89
CA HIS A 27 -1.98 5.66 7.35
C HIS A 27 -1.40 6.93 6.72
N VAL A 28 -0.53 7.58 7.48
CA VAL A 28 0.46 8.52 6.97
C VAL A 28 1.83 7.86 6.98
N ALA A 29 2.64 8.17 5.95
CA ALA A 29 3.84 7.39 5.68
C ALA A 29 5.00 8.25 5.16
N PRO A 30 5.97 8.65 5.99
CA PRO A 30 7.29 8.97 5.45
C PRO A 30 7.85 7.73 4.73
N ALA A 31 8.29 7.92 3.50
CA ALA A 31 8.72 6.86 2.60
C ALA A 31 10.17 7.08 2.19
N PHE A 32 11.01 6.06 2.35
CA PHE A 32 12.45 6.16 2.13
C PHE A 32 12.85 5.37 0.88
N PRO A 33 13.22 6.03 -0.22
CA PRO A 33 13.83 5.38 -1.38
C PRO A 33 15.08 4.61 -1.02
N LEU A 34 15.26 3.42 -1.59
CA LEU A 34 16.43 2.56 -1.38
C LEU A 34 17.04 2.13 -2.72
N GLY A 35 18.27 1.60 -2.66
CA GLY A 35 18.98 1.10 -3.84
C GLY A 35 19.16 2.19 -4.91
N THR A 36 19.01 1.81 -6.18
CA THR A 36 19.14 2.76 -7.31
C THR A 36 18.11 3.88 -7.26
N PHE A 37 16.90 3.61 -6.75
CA PHE A 37 15.86 4.64 -6.58
C PHE A 37 16.27 5.69 -5.54
N GLY A 38 17.01 5.30 -4.50
CA GLY A 38 17.57 6.24 -3.52
C GLY A 38 18.60 7.23 -4.06
N ASN A 39 19.19 6.95 -5.22
CA ASN A 39 20.12 7.88 -5.88
C ASN A 39 19.37 8.93 -6.73
N THR A 40 18.11 8.68 -7.07
CA THR A 40 17.31 9.51 -7.99
C THR A 40 16.12 10.19 -7.31
N ALA A 41 15.74 9.76 -6.11
CA ALA A 41 14.62 10.29 -5.36
C ALA A 41 14.99 10.55 -3.89
N GLN A 42 14.49 11.65 -3.33
CA GLN A 42 14.58 11.96 -1.90
C GLN A 42 13.48 11.26 -1.10
N THR A 43 13.63 11.24 0.23
CA THR A 43 12.56 10.83 1.15
C THR A 43 11.24 11.49 0.75
N GLY A 44 10.25 10.63 0.52
CA GLY A 44 8.91 11.02 0.16
C GLY A 44 7.96 10.98 1.34
N PHE A 45 6.72 11.35 1.04
CA PHE A 45 5.61 11.23 1.97
C PHE A 45 4.43 10.61 1.25
N GLY A 46 3.65 9.82 1.98
CA GLY A 46 2.48 9.14 1.43
C GLY A 46 1.34 9.01 2.41
N PHE A 47 0.22 8.61 1.82
CA PHE A 47 -1.03 8.32 2.51
C PHE A 47 -1.61 7.03 1.94
N ASP A 48 -2.07 6.14 2.82
CA ASP A 48 -2.65 4.86 2.43
C ASP A 48 -4.04 4.70 3.06
N VAL A 49 -4.98 4.16 2.30
CA VAL A 49 -6.27 3.65 2.80
C VAL A 49 -6.25 2.14 2.70
N GLU A 50 -6.65 1.46 3.77
CA GLU A 50 -6.58 0.01 3.87
C GLU A 50 -7.88 -0.55 4.46
N ALA A 51 -8.45 -1.53 3.78
CA ALA A 51 -9.52 -2.37 4.31
C ALA A 51 -8.92 -3.70 4.74
N ARG A 52 -9.22 -4.14 5.97
CA ARG A 52 -8.83 -5.43 6.53
C ARG A 52 -10.07 -6.26 6.80
N TYR A 53 -9.96 -7.56 6.56
CA TYR A 53 -10.96 -8.55 6.93
C TYR A 53 -10.29 -9.60 7.80
N SER A 54 -10.81 -9.77 9.02
CA SER A 54 -10.32 -10.76 9.98
C SER A 54 -11.32 -11.89 10.15
N SER A 55 -10.80 -13.12 10.22
CA SER A 55 -11.58 -14.31 10.57
C SER A 55 -11.37 -14.64 12.04
N SER A 56 -12.45 -14.86 12.79
CA SER A 56 -12.37 -15.16 14.23
C SER A 56 -11.73 -16.53 14.54
N SER A 57 -11.52 -17.39 13.55
CA SER A 57 -11.02 -18.77 13.75
C SER A 57 -9.53 -18.96 13.44
N VAL A 58 -8.88 -17.97 12.84
CA VAL A 58 -7.48 -18.05 12.43
C VAL A 58 -6.84 -16.69 12.69
N PRO A 59 -5.59 -16.61 13.22
CA PRO A 59 -4.89 -15.35 13.43
C PRO A 59 -4.39 -14.74 12.10
N THR A 60 -5.20 -14.80 11.05
CA THR A 60 -4.92 -14.24 9.72
C THR A 60 -5.94 -13.18 9.35
N MET A 61 -5.47 -12.17 8.62
CA MET A 61 -6.30 -11.15 8.01
C MET A 61 -5.94 -11.06 6.53
N VAL A 62 -6.94 -10.77 5.71
CA VAL A 62 -6.71 -10.34 4.33
C VAL A 62 -6.93 -8.84 4.27
N SER A 63 -6.13 -8.16 3.46
CA SER A 63 -6.18 -6.70 3.34
C SER A 63 -6.14 -6.28 1.88
N ALA A 64 -6.84 -5.19 1.57
CA ALA A 64 -6.73 -4.48 0.32
C ALA A 64 -6.41 -3.02 0.64
N SER A 65 -5.43 -2.45 -0.05
CA SER A 65 -4.98 -1.08 0.19
C SER A 65 -4.73 -0.33 -1.10
N ILE A 66 -4.95 0.98 -1.05
CA ILE A 66 -4.52 1.94 -2.08
C ILE A 66 -3.72 3.04 -1.40
N GLY A 67 -2.59 3.39 -2.00
CA GLY A 67 -1.69 4.43 -1.49
C GLY A 67 -1.46 5.54 -2.49
N LEU A 68 -0.99 6.68 -1.98
CA LEU A 68 -0.47 7.80 -2.76
C LEU A 68 0.84 8.23 -2.11
N HIS A 69 1.97 7.98 -2.77
CA HIS A 69 3.31 8.29 -2.27
C HIS A 69 3.99 9.25 -3.24
N SER A 70 4.55 10.35 -2.74
CA SER A 70 5.21 11.37 -3.55
C SER A 70 6.66 11.56 -3.13
N PHE A 71 7.57 11.61 -4.09
CA PHE A 71 9.00 11.73 -3.90
C PHE A 71 9.56 12.86 -4.76
N ALA A 72 10.44 13.69 -4.21
CA ALA A 72 11.13 14.71 -4.99
C ALA A 72 12.30 14.07 -5.77
N LEU A 73 12.41 14.37 -7.07
CA LEU A 73 13.49 13.86 -7.92
C LEU A 73 14.78 14.65 -7.73
N MET A 74 15.90 13.93 -7.79
CA MET A 74 17.25 14.47 -7.74
C MET A 74 17.89 14.44 -9.13
N SER A 75 18.53 15.54 -9.50
CA SER A 75 19.39 15.64 -10.70
C SER A 75 20.73 16.26 -10.30
N GLY A 76 21.83 15.55 -10.49
CA GLY A 76 23.17 16.03 -10.12
C GLY A 76 23.34 16.35 -8.63
N GLY A 77 22.59 15.68 -7.75
CA GLY A 77 22.63 15.94 -6.30
C GLY A 77 21.76 17.11 -5.82
N MET A 78 21.06 17.81 -6.72
CA MET A 78 20.12 18.89 -6.39
C MET A 78 18.68 18.48 -6.69
N ASN A 79 17.72 19.04 -5.94
CA ASN A 79 16.30 18.84 -6.22
C ASN A 79 15.95 19.46 -7.58
N SER A 80 15.41 18.65 -8.49
CA SER A 80 15.07 19.08 -9.85
C SER A 80 13.77 19.89 -9.94
N GLY A 81 13.02 20.00 -8.83
CA GLY A 81 11.67 20.58 -8.80
C GLY A 81 10.59 19.68 -9.36
N LEU A 82 10.94 18.46 -9.80
CA LEU A 82 10.01 17.47 -10.33
C LEU A 82 9.64 16.45 -9.25
N ASN A 83 8.39 15.99 -9.29
CA ASN A 83 7.88 14.98 -8.36
C ASN A 83 7.63 13.65 -9.07
N TYR A 84 7.88 12.58 -8.33
CA TYR A 84 7.62 11.20 -8.68
C TYR A 84 6.48 10.68 -7.81
N ASN A 85 5.37 10.27 -8.41
CA ASN A 85 4.20 9.80 -7.68
C ASN A 85 4.00 8.31 -7.90
N ILE A 86 3.87 7.54 -6.82
CA ILE A 86 3.64 6.10 -6.84
C ILE A 86 2.29 5.85 -6.16
N THR A 87 1.39 5.19 -6.89
CA THR A 87 0.07 4.78 -6.41
C THR A 87 0.04 3.25 -6.33
N PRO A 88 0.42 2.66 -5.18
CA PRO A 88 0.29 1.22 -4.96
C PRO A 88 -1.18 0.84 -4.80
N ILE A 89 -1.59 -0.25 -5.44
CA ILE A 89 -2.83 -0.99 -5.18
C ILE A 89 -2.41 -2.40 -4.77
N THR A 90 -2.57 -2.73 -3.49
CA THR A 90 -1.96 -3.93 -2.90
C THR A 90 -3.01 -4.79 -2.20
N PHE A 91 -2.95 -6.09 -2.44
CA PHE A 91 -3.65 -7.10 -1.67
C PHE A 91 -2.63 -7.84 -0.79
N SER A 92 -2.92 -8.00 0.51
CA SER A 92 -1.97 -8.62 1.44
C SER A 92 -2.62 -9.65 2.34
N LEU A 93 -1.87 -10.72 2.63
CA LEU A 93 -2.16 -11.62 3.74
C LEU A 93 -1.35 -11.16 4.96
N LEU A 94 -2.01 -11.02 6.11
CA LEU A 94 -1.42 -10.62 7.38
C LEU A 94 -1.58 -11.77 8.39
N TYR A 95 -0.57 -12.04 9.19
CA TYR A 95 -0.56 -13.05 10.24
C TYR A 95 -0.24 -12.39 11.58
N LEU A 96 -1.18 -12.44 12.52
CA LEU A 96 -1.02 -11.95 13.87
C LEU A 96 -0.15 -12.91 14.68
N LEU A 97 0.88 -12.37 15.34
CA LEU A 97 1.77 -13.11 16.24
C LEU A 97 1.21 -13.18 17.67
N SER A 98 0.24 -12.33 17.99
CA SER A 98 -0.45 -12.27 19.28
C SER A 98 -1.87 -11.74 19.10
N GLU A 99 -2.78 -12.18 19.97
CA GLU A 99 -4.17 -11.70 20.06
C GLU A 99 -4.38 -10.76 21.26
N GLU A 100 -3.32 -10.43 22.00
CA GLU A 100 -3.39 -9.51 23.15
C GLU A 100 -3.67 -8.05 22.74
N ALA A 101 -3.59 -7.10 23.68
CA ALA A 101 -3.79 -5.68 23.35
C ALA A 101 -2.73 -5.15 22.35
N ILE A 102 -1.50 -5.66 22.45
CA ILE A 102 -0.42 -5.38 21.49
C ILE A 102 -0.31 -6.61 20.58
N GLN A 103 -0.52 -6.41 19.29
CA GLN A 103 -0.61 -7.48 18.30
C GLN A 103 0.44 -7.24 17.21
N PRO A 104 1.67 -7.75 17.41
CA PRO A 104 2.65 -7.79 16.34
C PRO A 104 2.15 -8.66 15.20
N TYR A 105 2.51 -8.33 13.97
CA TYR A 105 2.09 -9.07 12.79
C TYR A 105 3.13 -9.05 11.68
N LEU A 106 3.07 -10.10 10.86
CA LEU A 106 3.80 -10.19 9.60
C LEU A 106 2.81 -10.13 8.45
N GLY A 107 3.25 -9.62 7.30
CA GLY A 107 2.41 -9.55 6.12
C GLY A 107 3.18 -9.79 4.83
N LEU A 108 2.47 -10.28 3.82
CA LEU A 108 2.97 -10.36 2.47
C LEU A 108 1.93 -9.79 1.52
N GLY A 109 2.27 -8.65 0.91
CA GLY A 109 1.47 -7.98 -0.10
C GLY A 109 1.95 -8.26 -1.52
N VAL A 110 1.02 -8.28 -2.45
CA VAL A 110 1.27 -8.25 -3.90
C VAL A 110 0.36 -7.23 -4.55
N GLY A 111 0.79 -6.58 -5.62
CA GLY A 111 -0.01 -5.51 -6.19
C GLY A 111 0.52 -4.90 -7.47
N ILE A 112 -0.27 -3.96 -7.98
CA ILE A 112 0.10 -3.11 -9.12
C ILE A 112 0.45 -1.74 -8.57
N ASN A 113 1.56 -1.20 -9.02
CA ASN A 113 2.07 0.11 -8.64
C ASN A 113 2.04 0.99 -9.88
N ARG A 114 1.18 2.00 -9.86
CA ARG A 114 1.17 3.02 -10.91
C ARG A 114 2.22 4.07 -10.57
N ILE A 115 3.20 4.22 -11.44
CA ILE A 115 4.25 5.23 -11.32
C ILE A 115 3.94 6.35 -12.30
N ALA A 116 3.92 7.59 -11.82
CA ALA A 116 3.65 8.77 -12.63
C ALA A 116 4.71 9.86 -12.38
N TYR A 117 5.16 10.49 -13.46
CA TYR A 117 6.05 11.65 -13.39
C TYR A 117 5.63 12.70 -14.42
N GLU A 118 5.90 13.96 -14.09
CA GLU A 118 5.63 15.08 -14.97
C GLU A 118 6.92 15.50 -15.68
N ALA A 119 6.90 15.53 -17.01
CA ALA A 119 8.01 16.00 -17.83
C ALA A 119 7.50 16.94 -18.92
N GLY A 120 7.86 18.23 -18.83
CA GLY A 120 7.55 19.22 -19.86
C GLY A 120 6.05 19.45 -20.10
N GLY A 121 5.22 19.35 -19.05
CA GLY A 121 3.76 19.53 -19.12
C GLY A 121 2.98 18.27 -19.55
N PHE A 122 3.67 17.15 -19.78
CA PHE A 122 3.02 15.85 -20.04
C PHE A 122 3.13 14.96 -18.80
N ASN A 123 2.02 14.32 -18.45
CA ASN A 123 1.96 13.30 -17.40
C ASN A 123 2.18 11.92 -18.04
N VAL A 124 3.31 11.30 -17.75
CA VAL A 124 3.63 9.94 -18.19
C VAL A 124 3.41 9.01 -17.01
N SER A 125 2.66 7.92 -17.23
CA SER A 125 2.44 6.93 -16.18
C SER A 125 2.48 5.50 -16.70
N ASP A 126 3.19 4.65 -15.98
CA ASP A 126 3.31 3.22 -16.24
C ASP A 126 2.90 2.41 -15.01
N SER A 127 2.51 1.16 -15.21
CA SER A 127 2.04 0.28 -14.14
C SER A 127 2.92 -0.94 -14.05
N HIS A 128 3.43 -1.22 -12.85
CA HIS A 128 4.35 -2.31 -12.62
C HIS A 128 3.88 -3.20 -11.49
N PHE A 129 4.13 -4.50 -11.61
CA PHE A 129 3.85 -5.42 -10.52
C PHE A 129 4.87 -5.23 -9.39
N GLY A 130 4.46 -5.52 -8.16
CA GLY A 130 5.35 -5.48 -7.02
C GLY A 130 4.90 -6.36 -5.87
N VAL A 131 5.81 -6.55 -4.92
CA VAL A 131 5.58 -7.27 -3.67
C VAL A 131 5.93 -6.37 -2.48
N ALA A 132 5.24 -6.58 -1.38
CA ALA A 132 5.33 -5.77 -0.17
C ALA A 132 5.33 -6.63 1.10
N PRO A 133 6.43 -7.32 1.44
CA PRO A 133 6.56 -7.89 2.77
C PRO A 133 6.45 -6.78 3.82
N THR A 134 5.75 -7.10 4.90
CA THR A 134 5.34 -6.16 5.94
C THR A 134 5.67 -6.72 7.32
N PHE A 135 6.15 -5.86 8.21
CA PHE A 135 6.18 -6.12 9.64
C PHE A 135 5.49 -4.95 10.34
N GLY A 136 4.60 -5.25 11.28
CA GLY A 136 3.88 -4.20 12.00
C GLY A 136 3.46 -4.62 13.39
N ILE A 137 2.96 -3.64 14.12
CA ILE A 137 2.35 -3.80 15.43
C ILE A 137 1.06 -3.00 15.40
N GLN A 138 -0.04 -3.63 15.81
CA GLN A 138 -1.30 -2.93 16.07
C GLN A 138 -1.62 -2.95 17.57
N TYR A 139 -2.14 -1.84 18.09
CA TYR A 139 -2.59 -1.69 19.46
C TYR A 139 -4.11 -1.56 19.49
N ALA A 140 -4.78 -2.55 20.09
CA ALA A 140 -6.22 -2.56 20.29
C ALA A 140 -6.59 -1.65 21.47
N SER A 141 -6.84 -0.37 21.19
CA SER A 141 -7.24 0.59 22.21
C SER A 141 -8.68 0.39 22.68
N SER A 142 -9.53 -0.16 21.82
CA SER A 142 -10.92 -0.49 22.11
C SER A 142 -11.37 -1.60 21.17
N GLU A 143 -12.63 -2.01 21.33
CA GLU A 143 -13.30 -2.97 20.46
C GLU A 143 -13.41 -2.53 18.99
N GLN A 144 -13.53 -1.22 18.73
CA GLN A 144 -13.63 -0.69 17.37
C GLN A 144 -12.35 -0.02 16.88
N ILE A 145 -11.56 0.59 17.77
CA ILE A 145 -10.41 1.42 17.38
C ILE A 145 -9.10 0.69 17.64
N ARG A 146 -8.30 0.59 16.58
CA ARG A 146 -6.93 0.05 16.63
C ARG A 146 -5.96 1.08 16.07
N PHE A 147 -4.85 1.30 16.76
CA PHE A 147 -3.73 2.07 16.23
C PHE A 147 -2.74 1.12 15.55
N ASP A 148 -2.19 1.52 14.42
CA ASP A 148 -1.32 0.66 13.61
C ASP A 148 -0.01 1.37 13.29
N ALA A 149 1.10 0.66 13.50
CA ALA A 149 2.42 1.09 13.08
C ALA A 149 3.08 -0.04 12.30
N ASN A 150 3.48 0.19 11.05
CA ASN A 150 4.08 -0.85 10.24
C ASN A 150 5.12 -0.33 9.25
N ILE A 151 5.98 -1.25 8.82
CA ILE A 151 7.00 -1.01 7.83
C ILE A 151 6.73 -1.96 6.67
N LYS A 152 6.57 -1.42 5.46
CA LYS A 152 6.41 -2.22 4.23
C LYS A 152 7.67 -2.07 3.41
N TYR A 153 8.24 -3.17 2.92
CA TYR A 153 9.35 -3.12 1.96
C TYR A 153 8.77 -3.23 0.56
N GLN A 154 8.63 -2.10 -0.14
CA GLN A 154 8.01 -2.06 -1.47
C GLN A 154 9.06 -2.40 -2.52
N LEU A 155 8.90 -3.55 -3.19
CA LEU A 155 9.71 -3.98 -4.31
C LEU A 155 8.87 -3.96 -5.58
N ILE A 156 9.14 -3.00 -6.46
CA ILE A 156 8.43 -2.83 -7.74
C ILE A 156 9.34 -3.30 -8.88
N PHE A 157 8.83 -4.24 -9.67
CA PHE A 157 9.53 -4.80 -10.82
C PHE A 157 9.28 -3.92 -12.04
N ALA A 158 10.07 -2.85 -12.17
CA ALA A 158 9.99 -1.93 -13.30
C ALA A 158 10.98 -2.28 -14.45
N ASN A 159 11.87 -3.25 -14.23
CA ASN A 159 12.80 -3.72 -15.26
C ASN A 159 12.06 -4.59 -16.30
N GLU A 160 11.71 -4.00 -17.43
CA GLU A 160 11.20 -4.72 -18.59
C GLU A 160 12.22 -4.72 -19.74
N ASN A 161 12.81 -5.89 -20.00
CA ASN A 161 13.51 -6.21 -21.24
C ASN A 161 12.49 -6.32 -22.39
N GLY A 162 11.96 -5.21 -22.91
CA GLY A 162 10.89 -5.25 -23.92
C GLY A 162 10.60 -3.95 -24.66
N SER A 163 11.37 -3.68 -25.71
CA SER A 163 11.01 -2.96 -26.96
C SER A 163 10.24 -1.62 -26.96
N ASN A 164 9.95 -0.97 -25.83
CA ASN A 164 9.38 0.38 -25.81
C ASN A 164 10.32 1.32 -25.06
N GLN A 165 11.03 2.15 -25.82
CA GLN A 165 11.89 3.21 -25.31
C GLN A 165 11.09 4.16 -24.40
N ARG A 166 11.20 3.99 -23.08
CA ARG A 166 11.06 5.02 -22.02
C ARG A 166 11.04 4.33 -20.64
N SER A 167 12.00 3.46 -20.39
CA SER A 167 11.94 2.51 -19.27
C SER A 167 12.75 3.00 -18.08
N ILE A 168 12.13 2.91 -16.91
CA ILE A 168 12.88 2.84 -15.65
C ILE A 168 13.63 1.50 -15.71
N ASP A 169 14.91 1.52 -16.08
CA ASP A 169 15.68 0.29 -16.32
C ASP A 169 16.11 -0.44 -15.02
N TYR A 170 15.52 -0.08 -13.88
CA TYR A 170 15.85 -0.63 -12.57
C TYR A 170 14.60 -0.86 -11.72
N ASN A 171 14.68 -1.80 -10.79
CA ASN A 171 13.60 -2.02 -9.84
C ASN A 171 13.48 -0.82 -8.89
N VAL A 172 12.25 -0.35 -8.68
CA VAL A 172 11.96 0.74 -7.73
C VAL A 172 11.76 0.12 -6.36
N ILE A 173 12.57 0.55 -5.39
CA ILE A 173 12.55 0.02 -4.03
C ILE A 173 12.42 1.19 -3.05
N TYR A 174 11.45 1.11 -2.15
CA TYR A 174 11.31 2.08 -1.07
C TYR A 174 10.65 1.45 0.17
N VAL A 175 10.82 2.10 1.32
CA VAL A 175 10.28 1.66 2.60
C VAL A 175 9.44 2.76 3.23
N PRO A 176 8.09 2.67 3.19
CA PRO A 176 7.23 3.49 4.02
C PRO A 176 7.20 3.00 5.47
N PHE A 177 7.27 3.95 6.40
CA PHE A 177 6.92 3.76 7.81
C PHE A 177 5.52 4.29 8.02
N ASN A 178 4.55 3.39 8.07
CA ASN A 178 3.14 3.71 8.17
C ASN A 178 2.73 3.87 9.62
N LEU A 179 2.07 4.98 9.94
CA LEU A 179 1.39 5.21 11.21
C LEU A 179 -0.07 5.52 10.92
N GLY A 180 -0.98 4.79 11.55
CA GLY A 180 -2.39 4.84 11.20
C GLY A 180 -3.36 4.44 12.28
N VAL A 181 -4.62 4.49 11.92
CA VAL A 181 -5.75 4.11 12.75
C VAL A 181 -6.73 3.30 11.92
N PHE A 182 -7.32 2.28 12.54
CA PHE A 182 -8.37 1.44 11.99
C PHE A 182 -9.62 1.53 12.84
N TYR A 183 -10.77 1.48 12.15
CA TYR A 183 -12.09 1.34 12.72
C TYR A 183 -12.71 0.01 12.25
N SER A 184 -13.08 -0.85 13.19
CA SER A 184 -13.74 -2.13 12.94
C SER A 184 -15.26 -1.99 12.96
N PHE A 185 -15.94 -2.56 11.96
CA PHE A 185 -17.39 -2.59 11.82
C PHE A 185 -17.94 -3.98 12.17
N GLY A 186 -19.14 -4.00 12.78
CA GLY A 186 -19.93 -5.22 12.95
C GLY A 186 -19.44 -6.13 14.07
N GLN A 187 -19.86 -5.83 15.30
CA GLN A 187 -19.90 -6.79 16.39
C GLN A 187 -21.32 -7.32 16.56
#